data_AF-A0A7C9EH00-F1
#
_entry.id   AF-A0A7C9EH00-F1
#
_cell.length_a   1.000
_cell.length_b   1.000
_cell.length_c   1.000
_cell.angle_alpha   90.00
_cell.angle_beta   90.00
_cell.angle_gamma   90.00
#
_symmetry.space_group_name_H-M   'P 1'
#
loop_
_entity.id
_entity.type
_entity.pdbx_description
1 polymer ?
#
loop_
_entity_poly.entity_id
_entity_poly.type
_entity_poly.pdbx_seq_one_letter_code
_entity_poly.pdbx_strand_id
1 'polypeptide(L)'
;GDLKRLNNLQGELSIYIKGSYKNMGLDALEASLKVKTNLRSLSLNWEGNHNYEDELVLENLQPHDKILELKIREYGGEKLPTWMATKQLTSSLVHLEVVHISECANIKHVPSFSQLPNLKGLLLWDLPGVEYLGNDADECAGSEAPLSSPRMFFLSLTEISIHRLPNLKGWREVGLVDVFFPCVSKVTITGCEELEFFPSCPNVEDLEIRGVGNV
;
A
#
# COMPACT_ATOMS: atom_id res chain seq x y z
N GLY A 1 23.51 9.44 -6.82
CA GLY A 1 23.94 8.08 -6.44
C GLY A 1 24.99 7.96 -5.32
N ASP A 2 24.69 8.33 -4.06
CA ASP A 2 25.53 7.98 -2.89
C ASP A 2 25.06 6.69 -2.16
N LEU A 3 23.76 6.38 -2.25
CA LEU A 3 23.14 5.20 -1.61
C LEU A 3 23.67 3.86 -2.15
N LYS A 4 24.20 3.84 -3.37
CA LYS A 4 24.71 2.65 -4.06
C LYS A 4 25.77 1.88 -3.24
N ARG A 5 26.57 2.60 -2.45
CA ARG A 5 27.69 2.03 -1.70
C ARG A 5 27.34 1.63 -0.26
N LEU A 6 26.15 1.98 0.21
CA LEU A 6 25.75 1.83 1.61
C LEU A 6 25.02 0.49 1.86
N ASN A 7 25.68 -0.63 1.56
CA ASN A 7 25.07 -1.97 1.67
C ASN A 7 24.92 -2.46 3.13
N ASN A 8 25.63 -1.82 4.06
CA ASN A 8 25.57 -2.14 5.49
C ASN A 8 24.53 -1.31 6.26
N LEU A 9 23.69 -0.52 5.57
CA LEU A 9 22.60 0.21 6.24
C LEU A 9 21.67 -0.76 6.96
N GLN A 10 21.35 -0.43 8.20
CA GLN A 10 20.50 -1.23 9.08
C GLN A 10 19.38 -0.36 9.65
N GLY A 11 18.28 -1.00 10.06
CA GLY A 11 17.17 -0.31 10.69
C GLY A 11 16.34 0.46 9.68
N GLU A 12 16.34 1.78 9.74
CA GLU A 12 15.45 2.65 8.98
C GLU A 12 16.20 3.48 7.93
N LEU A 13 15.60 3.60 6.74
CA LEU A 13 16.06 4.48 5.68
C LEU A 13 14.89 5.32 5.21
N SER A 14 15.06 6.64 5.23
CA SER A 14 14.14 7.60 4.62
C SER A 14 14.79 8.22 3.40
N ILE A 15 14.09 8.17 2.26
CA ILE A 15 14.48 8.77 0.99
C ILE A 15 13.47 9.88 0.70
N TYR A 16 14.00 11.06 0.37
CA TYR A 16 13.22 12.23 -0.04
C TYR A 16 13.52 12.53 -1.51
N ILE A 17 12.53 12.34 -2.37
CA ILE A 17 12.59 12.56 -3.81
C ILE A 17 12.08 13.98 -4.07
N LYS A 18 12.99 14.91 -4.38
CA LYS A 18 12.66 16.33 -4.53
C LYS A 18 12.67 16.78 -5.99
N GLY A 19 11.56 17.38 -6.42
CA GLY A 19 11.42 17.99 -7.74
C GLY A 19 11.58 17.01 -8.89
N SER A 20 11.72 17.52 -10.10
CA SER A 20 11.98 16.72 -11.31
C SER A 20 13.37 17.03 -11.84
N TYR A 21 14.19 16.00 -12.06
CA TYR A 21 15.53 16.18 -12.61
C TYR A 21 15.94 15.01 -13.51
N LYS A 22 16.83 15.29 -14.45
CA LYS A 22 17.30 14.31 -15.43
C LYS A 22 17.96 13.12 -14.72
N ASN A 23 17.63 11.90 -15.16
CA ASN A 23 18.17 10.63 -14.65
C ASN A 23 17.68 10.21 -13.25
N MET A 24 16.60 10.78 -12.73
CA MET A 24 16.07 10.37 -11.42
C MET A 24 15.73 8.88 -11.35
N GLY A 25 15.12 8.33 -12.41
CA GLY A 25 14.89 6.88 -12.51
C GLY A 25 16.18 6.04 -12.47
N LEU A 26 17.29 6.54 -13.03
CA LEU A 26 18.59 5.88 -12.96
C LEU A 26 19.18 5.97 -11.54
N ASP A 27 19.11 7.13 -10.88
CA ASP A 27 19.55 7.27 -9.49
C ASP A 27 18.79 6.33 -8.55
N ALA A 28 17.47 6.19 -8.75
CA ALA A 28 16.63 5.24 -8.04
C ALA A 28 17.09 3.79 -8.24
N LEU A 29 17.37 3.41 -9.49
CA LEU A 29 17.90 2.08 -9.81
C LEU A 29 19.27 1.84 -9.18
N GLU A 30 20.14 2.84 -9.23
CA GLU A 30 21.46 2.80 -8.62
C GLU A 30 21.44 2.79 -7.09
N ALA A 31 20.34 3.24 -6.46
CA ALA A 31 20.15 3.10 -5.02
C ALA A 31 20.12 1.62 -4.60
N SER A 32 19.73 0.70 -5.50
CA SER A 32 19.85 -0.76 -5.32
C SER A 32 19.36 -1.23 -3.94
N LEU A 33 18.13 -0.83 -3.55
CA LEU A 33 17.59 -1.15 -2.23
C LEU A 33 17.44 -2.65 -2.00
N LYS A 34 17.23 -3.42 -3.07
CA LYS A 34 17.17 -4.89 -3.06
C LYS A 34 18.43 -5.58 -2.54
N VAL A 35 19.61 -4.95 -2.50
CA VAL A 35 20.83 -5.56 -1.91
C VAL A 35 21.06 -5.17 -0.45
N LYS A 36 20.26 -4.26 0.12
CA LYS A 36 20.41 -3.75 1.49
C LYS A 36 19.64 -4.65 2.47
N THR A 37 20.18 -5.85 2.70
CA THR A 37 19.50 -6.95 3.41
C THR A 37 19.24 -6.71 4.90
N ASN A 38 19.91 -5.72 5.51
CA ASN A 38 19.76 -5.38 6.93
C ASN A 38 18.73 -4.26 7.19
N LEU A 39 18.15 -3.69 6.14
CA LEU A 39 17.13 -2.67 6.26
C LEU A 39 15.80 -3.29 6.71
N ARG A 40 15.12 -2.63 7.65
CA ARG A 40 13.87 -3.07 8.26
C ARG A 40 12.72 -2.11 8.02
N SER A 41 12.97 -0.81 7.91
CA SER A 41 11.96 0.19 7.60
C SER A 41 12.43 1.07 6.45
N LEU A 42 11.54 1.29 5.47
CA LEU A 42 11.80 2.14 4.32
C LEU A 42 10.69 3.18 4.21
N SER A 43 11.07 4.45 4.18
CA SER A 43 10.18 5.56 3.88
C SER A 43 10.61 6.23 2.58
N LEU A 44 9.69 6.28 1.62
CA LEU A 44 9.84 6.98 0.34
C LEU A 44 8.89 8.17 0.34
N ASN A 45 9.44 9.38 0.27
CA ASN A 45 8.67 10.62 0.39
C ASN A 45 8.95 11.47 -0.84
N TRP A 46 7.91 11.83 -1.58
CA TRP A 46 8.02 12.77 -2.69
C TRP A 46 7.81 14.19 -2.18
N GLU A 47 8.50 15.16 -2.76
CA GLU A 47 8.33 16.58 -2.44
C GLU A 47 8.31 17.41 -3.74
N GLY A 48 7.29 18.25 -3.88
CA GLY A 48 7.17 19.21 -4.98
C GLY A 48 6.35 18.69 -6.16
N ASN A 49 6.48 19.37 -7.31
CA ASN A 49 5.62 19.09 -8.46
C ASN A 49 5.92 17.72 -9.08
N HIS A 50 5.00 16.80 -8.85
CA HIS A 50 4.91 15.44 -9.39
C HIS A 50 5.07 15.41 -10.91
N ASN A 51 5.81 14.43 -11.41
CA ASN A 51 6.14 14.29 -12.82
C ASN A 51 5.71 12.91 -13.37
N TYR A 52 5.92 12.68 -14.67
CA TYR A 52 5.64 11.40 -15.32
C TYR A 52 6.64 10.28 -14.98
N GLU A 53 7.71 10.56 -14.22
CA GLU A 53 8.74 9.59 -13.87
C GLU A 53 8.57 8.99 -12.46
N ASP A 54 7.65 9.50 -11.64
CA ASP A 54 7.42 9.00 -10.28
C ASP A 54 7.16 7.48 -10.28
N GLU A 55 6.38 6.97 -11.24
CA GLU A 55 6.12 5.53 -11.38
C GLU A 55 7.40 4.74 -11.64
N LEU A 56 8.28 5.24 -12.52
CA LEU A 56 9.57 4.61 -12.82
C LEU A 56 10.50 4.65 -11.60
N VAL A 57 10.50 5.75 -10.87
CA VAL A 57 11.31 5.93 -9.66
C VAL A 57 10.87 4.95 -8.59
N LEU A 58 9.57 4.86 -8.30
CA LEU A 58 9.03 3.93 -7.31
C LEU A 58 9.24 2.47 -7.74
N GLU A 59 9.11 2.16 -9.03
CA GLU A 59 9.43 0.83 -9.58
C GLU A 59 10.90 0.44 -9.29
N ASN A 60 11.84 1.37 -9.52
CA ASN A 60 13.27 1.12 -9.33
C ASN A 60 13.71 1.11 -7.86
N LEU A 61 12.87 1.61 -6.93
CA LEU A 61 13.12 1.61 -5.49
C LEU A 61 12.60 0.33 -4.80
N GLN A 62 12.59 -0.81 -5.49
CA GLN A 62 12.20 -2.10 -4.90
C GLN A 62 13.07 -2.43 -3.66
N PRO A 63 12.49 -2.57 -2.46
CA PRO A 63 13.23 -2.96 -1.26
C PRO A 63 13.64 -4.44 -1.29
N HIS A 64 14.48 -4.84 -0.34
CA HIS A 64 14.69 -6.25 -0.04
C HIS A 64 13.46 -6.83 0.67
N ASP A 65 13.17 -8.12 0.46
CA ASP A 65 12.04 -8.85 1.07
C ASP A 65 12.04 -8.95 2.60
N LYS A 66 13.10 -8.47 3.27
CA LYS A 66 13.31 -8.47 4.73
C LYS A 66 12.80 -7.20 5.41
N ILE A 67 12.27 -6.27 4.61
CA ILE A 67 11.62 -5.05 5.09
C ILE A 67 10.38 -5.45 5.90
N LEU A 68 10.22 -4.81 7.06
CA LEU A 68 9.08 -5.00 7.97
C LEU A 68 8.10 -3.84 7.87
N GLU A 69 8.57 -2.65 7.51
CA GLU A 69 7.73 -1.45 7.39
C GLU A 69 8.03 -0.71 6.09
N LEU A 70 6.97 -0.35 5.37
CA LEU A 70 7.04 0.43 4.13
C LEU A 70 6.12 1.65 4.25
N LYS A 71 6.69 2.84 4.04
CA LYS A 71 5.96 4.12 3.99
C LYS A 71 6.13 4.76 2.62
N ILE A 72 5.03 5.09 1.96
CA ILE A 72 5.00 5.84 0.69
C ILE A 72 4.21 7.11 0.95
N ARG A 73 4.83 8.28 0.76
CA ARG A 73 4.20 9.58 1.00
C ARG A 73 4.28 10.49 -0.21
N GLU A 74 3.20 11.21 -0.46
CA GLU A 74 3.12 12.25 -1.51
C GLU A 74 3.44 11.71 -2.91
N TYR A 75 3.26 10.40 -3.14
CA TYR A 75 3.59 9.80 -4.43
C TYR A 75 2.64 10.29 -5.53
N GLY A 76 3.22 10.82 -6.60
CA GLY A 76 2.50 11.48 -7.68
C GLY A 76 2.00 10.59 -8.82
N GLY A 77 2.41 9.32 -8.87
CA GLY A 77 1.98 8.38 -9.90
C GLY A 77 0.56 7.84 -9.68
N GLU A 78 -0.04 7.30 -10.74
CA GLU A 78 -1.38 6.71 -10.64
C GLU A 78 -1.35 5.25 -10.19
N LYS A 79 -0.27 4.55 -10.56
CA LYS A 79 -0.10 3.12 -10.30
C LYS A 79 0.96 2.87 -9.24
N LEU A 80 0.69 1.94 -8.34
CA LEU A 80 1.71 1.34 -7.50
C LEU A 80 2.62 0.43 -8.33
N PRO A 81 3.87 0.21 -7.91
CA PRO A 81 4.87 -0.50 -8.69
C PRO A 81 4.55 -1.99 -8.78
N THR A 82 5.12 -2.68 -9.76
CA THR A 82 4.82 -4.09 -10.05
C THR A 82 5.22 -5.02 -8.90
N TRP A 83 6.23 -4.64 -8.12
CA TRP A 83 6.65 -5.37 -6.91
C TRP A 83 5.67 -5.22 -5.73
N MET A 84 4.68 -4.32 -5.82
CA MET A 84 3.53 -4.23 -4.89
C MET A 84 2.26 -4.87 -5.46
N ALA A 85 2.25 -5.35 -6.70
CA ALA A 85 1.09 -6.05 -7.24
C ALA A 85 0.78 -7.30 -6.40
N THR A 86 -0.49 -7.62 -6.20
CA THR A 86 -0.97 -8.71 -5.32
C THR A 86 -0.23 -10.01 -5.61
N LYS A 87 -0.03 -10.36 -6.89
CA LYS A 87 0.70 -11.58 -7.32
C LYS A 87 2.18 -11.62 -6.93
N GLN A 88 2.80 -10.48 -6.67
CA GLN A 88 4.23 -10.34 -6.35
C GLN A 88 4.52 -10.06 -4.88
N LEU A 89 3.49 -9.78 -4.06
CA LEU A 89 3.66 -9.44 -2.66
C LEU A 89 4.42 -10.52 -1.87
N THR A 90 4.12 -11.80 -2.12
CA THR A 90 4.75 -12.93 -1.42
C THR A 90 6.20 -13.20 -1.84
N SER A 91 6.67 -12.61 -2.95
CA SER A 91 8.08 -12.69 -3.39
C SER A 91 8.86 -11.43 -3.02
N SER A 92 8.19 -10.27 -3.03
CA SER A 92 8.85 -8.96 -2.87
C SER A 92 8.78 -8.42 -1.45
N LEU A 93 7.75 -8.78 -0.67
CA LEU A 93 7.41 -8.14 0.60
C LEU A 93 6.92 -9.14 1.67
N VAL A 94 7.37 -10.40 1.60
CA VAL A 94 6.84 -11.50 2.44
C VAL A 94 6.96 -11.28 3.96
N HIS A 95 7.94 -10.50 4.41
CA HIS A 95 8.14 -10.18 5.84
C HIS A 95 7.47 -8.86 6.27
N LEU A 96 6.76 -8.20 5.37
CA LEU A 96 6.18 -6.90 5.65
C LEU A 96 5.10 -7.01 6.73
N GLU A 97 5.24 -6.19 7.77
CA GLU A 97 4.33 -6.11 8.89
C GLU A 97 3.45 -4.85 8.84
N VAL A 98 3.95 -3.75 8.28
CA VAL A 98 3.23 -2.47 8.22
C VAL A 98 3.37 -1.82 6.86
N VAL A 99 2.22 -1.45 6.27
CA VAL A 99 2.14 -0.59 5.09
C VAL A 99 1.50 0.74 5.49
N HIS A 100 2.15 1.83 5.11
CA HIS A 100 1.60 3.17 5.21
C HIS A 100 1.67 3.87 3.85
N ILE A 101 0.52 4.24 3.29
CA ILE A 101 0.44 5.04 2.06
C ILE A 101 -0.31 6.32 2.41
N SER A 102 0.33 7.48 2.26
CA SER A 102 -0.26 8.77 2.62
C SER A 102 -0.10 9.85 1.56
N GLU A 103 -1.11 10.69 1.38
CA GLU A 103 -1.05 11.92 0.59
C GLU A 103 -0.77 11.68 -0.90
N CYS A 104 -1.13 10.51 -1.41
CA CYS A 104 -0.94 10.13 -2.81
C CYS A 104 -2.22 10.41 -3.62
N ALA A 105 -2.37 11.66 -4.08
CA ALA A 105 -3.61 12.15 -4.70
C ALA A 105 -4.06 11.39 -5.95
N ASN A 106 -3.12 10.83 -6.70
CA ASN A 106 -3.37 10.24 -8.03
C ASN A 106 -3.57 8.72 -8.02
N ILE A 107 -3.30 8.03 -6.89
CA ILE A 107 -3.47 6.58 -6.81
C ILE A 107 -4.94 6.22 -6.97
N LYS A 108 -5.21 5.29 -7.89
CA LYS A 108 -6.57 4.77 -8.14
C LYS A 108 -6.82 3.38 -7.58
N HIS A 109 -5.75 2.62 -7.38
CA HIS A 109 -5.81 1.19 -7.04
C HIS A 109 -4.83 0.87 -5.91
N VAL A 110 -5.32 0.19 -4.88
CA VAL A 110 -4.51 -0.34 -3.77
C VAL A 110 -4.62 -1.86 -3.77
N PRO A 111 -3.48 -2.59 -3.80
CA PRO A 111 -3.47 -4.03 -3.94
C PRO A 111 -4.10 -4.74 -2.73
N SER A 112 -4.52 -5.98 -2.95
CA SER A 112 -5.03 -6.84 -1.89
C SER A 112 -3.86 -7.39 -1.09
N PHE A 113 -3.44 -6.64 -0.06
CA PHE A 113 -2.36 -7.08 0.83
C PHE A 113 -2.70 -8.36 1.64
N SER A 114 -3.84 -9.01 1.39
CA SER A 114 -4.31 -10.20 2.10
C SER A 114 -3.39 -11.41 1.95
N GLN A 115 -2.53 -11.44 0.91
CA GLN A 115 -1.57 -12.54 0.72
C GLN A 115 -0.34 -12.44 1.61
N LEU A 116 -0.14 -11.31 2.31
CA LEU A 116 1.00 -11.11 3.19
C LEU A 116 0.78 -11.81 4.53
N PRO A 117 1.60 -12.81 4.89
CA PRO A 117 1.37 -13.62 6.08
C PRO A 117 1.65 -12.87 7.39
N ASN A 118 2.46 -11.81 7.36
CA ASN A 118 2.93 -11.09 8.54
C ASN A 118 2.34 -9.68 8.70
N LEU A 119 1.45 -9.25 7.79
CA LEU A 119 0.93 -7.89 7.78
C LEU A 119 0.01 -7.65 8.98
N LYS A 120 0.44 -6.78 9.89
CA LYS A 120 -0.25 -6.37 11.12
C LYS A 120 -0.94 -5.02 10.98
N GLY A 121 -0.38 -4.09 10.21
CA GLY A 121 -0.90 -2.73 10.07
C GLY A 121 -1.13 -2.31 8.62
N LEU A 122 -2.34 -1.85 8.31
CA LEU A 122 -2.68 -1.20 7.05
C LEU A 122 -3.14 0.24 7.33
N LEU A 123 -2.29 1.20 6.97
CA LEU A 123 -2.47 2.63 7.24
C LEU A 123 -2.60 3.38 5.92
N LEU A 124 -3.78 3.90 5.62
CA LEU A 124 -4.08 4.63 4.38
C LEU A 124 -4.59 6.02 4.72
N TRP A 125 -3.97 7.05 4.16
CA TRP A 125 -4.32 8.42 4.45
C TRP A 125 -4.34 9.26 3.18
N ASP A 126 -5.43 9.98 2.91
CA ASP A 126 -5.47 11.05 1.92
C ASP A 126 -5.19 10.52 0.50
N LEU A 127 -6.02 9.54 0.12
CA LEU A 127 -5.98 8.87 -1.19
C LEU A 127 -7.30 9.13 -1.93
N PRO A 128 -7.57 10.37 -2.36
CA PRO A 128 -8.84 10.75 -2.96
C PRO A 128 -9.18 10.01 -4.25
N GLY A 129 -8.19 9.48 -4.97
CA GLY A 129 -8.43 8.68 -6.18
C GLY A 129 -8.88 7.23 -5.94
N VAL A 130 -8.84 6.73 -4.69
CA VAL A 130 -9.11 5.32 -4.39
C VAL A 130 -10.59 5.09 -4.12
N GLU A 131 -11.25 4.35 -5.02
CA GLU A 131 -12.65 3.94 -4.85
C GLU A 131 -12.81 2.59 -4.14
N TYR A 132 -11.89 1.65 -4.39
CA TYR A 132 -11.95 0.31 -3.83
C TYR A 132 -10.57 -0.18 -3.40
N LEU A 133 -10.52 -0.86 -2.25
CA LEU A 133 -9.33 -1.57 -1.78
C LEU A 133 -9.33 -3.01 -2.29
N GLY A 134 -8.14 -3.57 -2.53
CA GLY A 134 -8.00 -4.95 -2.98
C GLY A 134 -8.24 -5.17 -4.48
N ASN A 135 -8.13 -4.10 -5.27
CA ASN A 135 -8.14 -4.15 -6.73
C ASN A 135 -6.73 -3.83 -7.24
N ASP A 136 -6.13 -4.76 -7.99
CA ASP A 136 -4.92 -4.48 -8.75
C ASP A 136 -5.26 -3.95 -10.13
N ALA A 137 -4.42 -3.04 -10.65
CA ALA A 137 -4.53 -2.59 -12.04
C ALA A 137 -4.47 -3.74 -13.06
N ASP A 138 -3.71 -4.81 -12.77
CA ASP A 138 -3.57 -6.00 -13.62
C ASP A 138 -4.75 -6.99 -13.49
N GLU A 139 -5.50 -6.98 -12.38
CA GLU A 139 -6.68 -7.84 -12.21
C GLU A 139 -7.91 -7.28 -12.95
N CYS A 140 -7.95 -5.97 -13.21
CA CYS A 140 -9.00 -5.33 -13.99
C CYS A 140 -8.92 -5.63 -15.51
N ALA A 141 -7.81 -6.20 -16.00
CA ALA A 141 -7.57 -6.52 -17.41
C ALA A 141 -7.88 -8.00 -17.74
N GLY A 142 -9.14 -8.43 -17.54
CA GLY A 142 -9.72 -9.53 -18.32
C GLY A 142 -9.35 -10.97 -17.96
N SER A 143 -9.31 -11.35 -16.67
CA SER A 143 -9.39 -12.77 -16.30
C SER A 143 -10.79 -13.12 -15.79
N GLU A 144 -11.49 -14.03 -16.46
CA GLU A 144 -12.67 -14.70 -15.91
C GLU A 144 -12.25 -15.44 -14.62
N ALA A 145 -12.58 -14.89 -13.46
CA ALA A 145 -12.35 -15.56 -12.19
C ALA A 145 -13.35 -16.73 -12.03
N PRO A 146 -12.96 -17.85 -11.38
CA PRO A 146 -13.81 -19.02 -11.22
C PRO A 146 -15.11 -18.68 -10.46
N LEU A 147 -16.15 -19.51 -10.64
CA LEU A 147 -17.49 -19.46 -10.04
C LEU A 147 -17.54 -19.55 -8.48
N SER A 148 -16.41 -19.32 -7.81
CA SER A 148 -16.28 -19.26 -6.35
C SER A 148 -15.71 -17.90 -6.00
N SER A 149 -16.49 -17.07 -5.32
CA SER A 149 -16.06 -15.74 -4.86
C SER A 149 -14.70 -15.86 -4.16
N PRO A 150 -13.63 -15.23 -4.69
CA PRO A 150 -12.35 -15.20 -4.01
C PRO A 150 -12.57 -14.72 -2.58
N ARG A 151 -11.98 -15.39 -1.60
CA ARG A 151 -12.03 -14.94 -0.20
C ARG A 151 -10.75 -14.23 0.12
N MET A 152 -10.86 -13.02 0.63
CA MET A 152 -9.70 -12.27 1.14
C MET A 152 -9.63 -12.46 2.64
N PHE A 153 -8.60 -13.19 3.09
CA PHE A 153 -8.34 -13.44 4.49
C PHE A 153 -7.09 -12.69 4.93
N PHE A 154 -7.27 -11.71 5.81
CA PHE A 154 -6.17 -11.02 6.46
C PHE A 154 -5.90 -11.68 7.81
N LEU A 155 -5.13 -12.78 7.80
CA LEU A 155 -4.96 -13.64 8.97
C LEU A 155 -4.10 -13.04 10.08
N SER A 156 -3.26 -12.05 9.77
CA SER A 156 -2.34 -11.41 10.73
C SER A 156 -2.64 -9.94 10.99
N LEU A 157 -3.59 -9.34 10.26
CA LEU A 157 -3.88 -7.93 10.35
C LEU A 157 -4.57 -7.62 11.68
N THR A 158 -3.99 -6.70 12.44
CA THR A 158 -4.47 -6.28 13.76
C THR A 158 -4.99 -4.85 13.76
N GLU A 159 -4.46 -3.98 12.89
CA GLU A 159 -4.79 -2.56 12.84
C GLU A 159 -5.13 -2.12 11.40
N ILE A 160 -6.28 -1.45 11.25
CA ILE A 160 -6.71 -0.76 10.03
C ILE A 160 -6.94 0.71 10.37
N SER A 161 -6.25 1.60 9.66
CA SER A 161 -6.42 3.05 9.81
C SER A 161 -6.65 3.66 8.44
N ILE A 162 -7.84 4.22 8.19
CA ILE A 162 -8.23 4.82 6.91
C ILE A 162 -8.72 6.23 7.17
N HIS A 163 -8.02 7.22 6.61
CA HIS A 163 -8.32 8.62 6.86
C HIS A 163 -8.39 9.42 5.56
N ARG A 164 -9.44 10.22 5.38
CA ARG A 164 -9.61 11.11 4.22
C ARG A 164 -9.50 10.37 2.88
N LEU A 165 -10.26 9.28 2.73
CA LEU A 165 -10.47 8.63 1.43
C LEU A 165 -11.92 8.93 1.00
N PRO A 166 -12.19 10.13 0.45
CA PRO A 166 -13.56 10.62 0.23
C PRO A 166 -14.37 9.73 -0.73
N ASN A 167 -13.74 9.16 -1.75
CA ASN A 167 -14.39 8.36 -2.79
C ASN A 167 -14.36 6.84 -2.49
N LEU A 168 -13.86 6.43 -1.31
CA LEU A 168 -13.74 5.01 -0.96
C LEU A 168 -15.13 4.43 -0.68
N LYS A 169 -15.52 3.44 -1.48
CA LYS A 169 -16.80 2.72 -1.38
C LYS A 169 -16.70 1.43 -0.58
N GLY A 170 -15.53 0.77 -0.60
CA GLY A 170 -15.29 -0.47 0.17
C GLY A 170 -14.12 -1.31 -0.31
N TRP A 171 -14.17 -2.62 -0.02
CA TRP A 171 -13.18 -3.61 -0.47
C TRP A 171 -13.74 -4.39 -1.64
N ARG A 172 -13.22 -4.11 -2.85
CA ARG A 172 -13.73 -4.59 -4.14
C ARG A 172 -15.21 -4.25 -4.35
N GLU A 173 -15.68 -4.30 -5.60
CA GLU A 173 -17.07 -4.03 -5.92
C GLU A 173 -18.00 -5.08 -5.25
N VAL A 174 -19.07 -4.59 -4.63
CA VAL A 174 -19.99 -5.36 -3.77
C VAL A 174 -20.59 -6.57 -4.53
N GLY A 175 -20.58 -7.74 -3.90
CA GLY A 175 -21.17 -8.98 -4.43
C GLY A 175 -20.19 -9.97 -5.05
N LEU A 176 -18.89 -9.66 -5.08
CA LEU A 176 -17.88 -10.51 -5.73
C LEU A 176 -16.94 -11.26 -4.78
N VAL A 177 -16.74 -10.81 -3.52
CA VAL A 177 -15.72 -11.35 -2.59
C VAL A 177 -16.18 -11.26 -1.13
N ASP A 178 -16.03 -12.35 -0.38
CA ASP A 178 -16.09 -12.34 1.09
C ASP A 178 -14.73 -11.85 1.63
N VAL A 179 -14.70 -10.67 2.26
CA VAL A 179 -13.52 -10.15 2.96
C VAL A 179 -13.68 -10.40 4.45
N PHE A 180 -12.65 -10.95 5.09
CA PHE A 180 -12.71 -11.29 6.51
C PHE A 180 -11.45 -10.88 7.27
N PHE A 181 -11.66 -10.26 8.42
CA PHE A 181 -10.62 -9.71 9.30
C PHE A 181 -10.66 -10.40 10.67
N PRO A 182 -10.17 -11.64 10.78
CA PRO A 182 -10.28 -12.43 12.01
C PRO A 182 -9.48 -11.85 13.18
N CYS A 183 -8.37 -11.15 12.94
CA CYS A 183 -7.45 -10.72 13.99
C CYS A 183 -7.46 -9.20 14.23
N VAL A 184 -8.31 -8.46 13.51
CA VAL A 184 -8.34 -7.00 13.62
C VAL A 184 -8.95 -6.61 14.96
N SER A 185 -8.13 -5.94 15.79
CA SER A 185 -8.52 -5.44 17.11
C SER A 185 -8.69 -3.92 17.13
N LYS A 186 -8.05 -3.19 16.21
CA LYS A 186 -8.14 -1.73 16.11
C LYS A 186 -8.57 -1.28 14.72
N VAL A 187 -9.63 -0.49 14.66
CA VAL A 187 -10.16 0.10 13.42
C VAL A 187 -10.39 1.58 13.63
N THR A 188 -9.76 2.39 12.79
CA THR A 188 -10.00 3.83 12.73
C THR A 188 -10.36 4.23 11.30
N ILE A 189 -11.55 4.79 11.11
CA ILE A 189 -12.04 5.27 9.81
C ILE A 189 -12.55 6.70 9.97
N THR A 190 -11.94 7.65 9.27
CA THR A 190 -12.38 9.05 9.33
C THR A 190 -12.44 9.73 7.97
N GLY A 191 -13.50 10.47 7.66
CA GLY A 191 -13.59 11.27 6.43
C GLY A 191 -13.64 10.40 5.16
N CYS A 192 -14.48 9.36 5.19
CA CYS A 192 -14.70 8.42 4.08
C CYS A 192 -16.21 8.38 3.78
N GLU A 193 -16.74 9.48 3.22
CA GLU A 193 -18.18 9.74 3.11
C GLU A 193 -18.91 8.79 2.16
N GLU A 194 -18.23 8.27 1.13
CA GLU A 194 -18.78 7.30 0.18
C GLU A 194 -18.68 5.85 0.65
N LEU A 195 -18.17 5.58 1.87
CA LEU A 195 -18.02 4.21 2.34
C LEU A 195 -19.41 3.58 2.52
N GLU A 196 -19.69 2.52 1.75
CA GLU A 196 -20.97 1.80 1.76
C GLU A 196 -20.88 0.49 2.55
N PHE A 197 -19.72 -0.15 2.57
CA PHE A 197 -19.52 -1.44 3.21
C PHE A 197 -18.15 -1.55 3.87
N PHE A 198 -18.15 -1.98 5.13
CA PHE A 198 -16.95 -2.39 5.84
C PHE A 198 -17.03 -3.89 6.21
N PRO A 199 -15.97 -4.68 5.93
CA PRO A 199 -16.01 -6.11 6.21
C PRO A 199 -16.08 -6.47 7.70
N SER A 200 -16.59 -7.67 7.99
CA SER A 200 -16.76 -8.16 9.36
C SER A 200 -15.42 -8.32 10.09
N CYS A 201 -15.32 -7.68 11.27
CA CYS A 201 -14.19 -7.74 12.18
C CYS A 201 -14.69 -8.17 13.57
N PRO A 202 -14.81 -9.47 13.87
CA PRO A 202 -15.47 -9.94 15.09
C PRO A 202 -14.71 -9.66 16.39
N ASN A 203 -13.42 -9.35 16.31
CA ASN A 203 -12.53 -9.18 17.47
C ASN A 203 -12.08 -7.73 17.71
N VAL A 204 -12.84 -6.74 17.19
CA VAL A 204 -12.51 -5.32 17.38
C VAL A 204 -12.71 -4.91 18.83
N GLU A 205 -11.66 -4.34 19.42
CA GLU A 205 -11.63 -3.81 20.78
C GLU A 205 -11.60 -2.27 20.79
N ASP A 206 -10.94 -1.65 19.80
CA ASP A 206 -10.83 -0.20 19.62
C ASP A 206 -11.42 0.20 18.26
N LEU A 207 -12.50 0.99 18.30
CA LEU A 207 -13.25 1.41 17.11
C LEU A 207 -13.50 2.92 17.14
N GLU A 208 -12.95 3.61 16.15
CA GLU A 208 -13.25 5.02 15.89
C GLU A 208 -13.75 5.19 14.45
N ILE A 209 -14.99 5.64 14.30
CA ILE A 209 -15.62 5.93 13.01
C ILE A 209 -16.17 7.36 13.04
N ARG A 210 -15.74 8.23 12.11
CA ARG A 210 -16.20 9.63 12.01
C ARG A 210 -16.32 10.11 10.57
N GLY A 211 -17.43 10.74 10.21
CA GLY A 211 -17.60 11.28 8.85
C GLY A 211 -17.48 10.19 7.78
N VAL A 212 -18.21 9.10 7.97
CA VAL A 212 -18.37 8.02 6.98
C VAL A 212 -19.79 7.97 6.47
N GLY A 213 -20.02 7.28 5.35
CA GLY A 213 -21.35 7.00 4.81
C GLY A 213 -22.21 6.10 5.72
N ASN A 214 -23.28 5.52 5.17
CA ASN A 214 -24.11 4.56 5.91
C ASN A 214 -23.40 3.20 6.01
N VAL A 215 -22.47 3.06 6.96
CA VAL A 215 -21.69 1.83 7.24
C VAL A 215 -22.18 1.15 8.50
#